data_AF-A0A3N7GBP8-F1
#
_entry.id   AF-A0A3N7GBP8-F1
#
_cell.length_a   1.000
_cell.length_b   1.000
_cell.length_c   1.000
_cell.angle_alpha   90.00
_cell.angle_beta   90.00
_cell.angle_gamma   90.00
#
_symmetry.space_group_name_H-M   'P 1'
#
loop_
_entity.id
_entity.type
_entity.pdbx_description
1 polymer ?
#
loop_
_entity_poly.entity_id
_entity_poly.type
_entity_poly.pdbx_seq_one_letter_code
_entity_poly.pdbx_strand_id
1 'polypeptide(L)'
;MATRHWRSAVASYRTALERSIRALDADSVAVKGNLYQRIEKFAQSYAIPKTLLDLMHSVRDFGNDIHEDSEPTESEAKLAADCANLLLIYLFELPARVDAANARKMKAEPNK
;
A
#
# COMPACT_ATOMS: atom_id res chain seq x y z
N MET A 1 28.30 -8.68 13.77
CA MET A 1 27.68 -7.84 12.72
C MET A 1 26.33 -8.45 12.39
N ALA A 2 25.22 -7.73 12.60
CA ALA A 2 23.89 -8.25 12.24
C ALA A 2 23.77 -8.31 10.71
N THR A 3 23.34 -9.45 10.19
CA THR A 3 23.09 -9.63 8.75
C THR A 3 21.92 -8.75 8.34
N ARG A 4 22.12 -7.93 7.32
CA ARG A 4 21.07 -7.07 6.76
C ARG A 4 20.37 -7.85 5.65
N HIS A 5 19.04 -7.95 5.73
CA HIS A 5 18.20 -8.76 4.84
C HIS A 5 17.28 -7.88 3.99
N TRP A 6 17.87 -7.02 3.14
CA TRP A 6 17.12 -6.02 2.37
C TRP A 6 16.24 -6.63 1.28
N ARG A 7 16.75 -7.62 0.55
CA ARG A 7 15.95 -8.43 -0.39
C ARG A 7 14.66 -8.96 0.24
N SER A 8 14.77 -9.60 1.41
CA SER A 8 13.60 -10.14 2.11
C SER A 8 12.63 -9.05 2.59
N ALA A 9 13.17 -7.91 3.03
CA ALA A 9 12.37 -6.77 3.47
C ALA A 9 11.54 -6.19 2.32
N VAL A 10 12.17 -5.81 1.20
CA VAL A 10 11.49 -5.25 0.02
C VAL A 10 10.46 -6.24 -0.54
N ALA A 11 10.80 -7.53 -0.66
CA ALA A 11 9.87 -8.56 -1.11
C ALA A 11 8.62 -8.67 -0.21
N SER A 12 8.80 -8.55 1.11
CA SER A 12 7.70 -8.58 2.08
C SER A 12 6.82 -7.34 1.97
N TYR A 13 7.41 -6.15 1.83
CA TYR A 13 6.64 -4.91 1.68
C TYR A 13 5.88 -4.83 0.36
N ARG A 14 6.47 -5.29 -0.76
CA ARG A 14 5.75 -5.45 -2.03
C ARG A 14 4.59 -6.43 -1.89
N THR A 15 4.79 -7.53 -1.17
CA THR A 15 3.72 -8.49 -0.89
C THR A 15 2.60 -7.86 -0.06
N ALA A 16 2.92 -7.02 0.93
CA ALA A 16 1.93 -6.28 1.69
C ALA A 16 1.11 -5.31 0.82
N LEU A 17 1.76 -4.58 -0.08
CA LEU A 17 1.11 -3.74 -1.09
C LEU A 17 0.13 -4.57 -1.94
N GLU A 18 0.59 -5.68 -2.52
CA GLU A 18 -0.25 -6.55 -3.35
C GLU A 18 -1.47 -7.07 -2.59
N ARG A 19 -1.25 -7.55 -1.35
CA ARG A 19 -2.34 -8.09 -0.53
C ARG A 19 -3.35 -7.01 -0.13
N SER A 20 -2.90 -5.79 0.14
CA SER A 20 -3.78 -4.67 0.49
C SER A 20 -4.71 -4.31 -0.66
N ILE A 21 -4.18 -4.26 -1.89
CA ILE A 21 -4.99 -4.05 -3.10
C ILE A 21 -6.03 -5.15 -3.26
N ARG A 22 -5.61 -6.42 -3.14
CA ARG A 22 -6.50 -7.58 -3.29
C ARG A 22 -7.58 -7.68 -2.21
N ALA A 23 -7.30 -7.19 -1.00
CA ALA A 23 -8.23 -7.23 0.12
C ALA A 23 -9.43 -6.29 -0.10
N LEU A 24 -9.22 -5.17 -0.78
CA LEU A 24 -10.25 -4.16 -1.01
C LEU A 24 -10.87 -4.26 -2.42
N ASP A 25 -10.07 -4.56 -3.43
CA ASP A 25 -10.56 -4.78 -4.78
C ASP A 25 -10.43 -6.27 -5.13
N ALA A 26 -11.39 -7.09 -4.69
CA ALA A 26 -11.43 -8.51 -5.05
C ALA A 26 -11.49 -8.71 -6.58
N ASP A 27 -12.09 -7.76 -7.32
CA ASP A 27 -12.14 -7.76 -8.77
C ASP A 27 -10.77 -7.45 -9.41
N SER A 28 -9.83 -6.82 -8.69
CA SER A 28 -8.43 -6.69 -9.14
C SER A 28 -7.73 -8.05 -9.29
N VAL A 29 -8.24 -9.10 -8.62
CA VAL A 29 -7.78 -10.49 -8.79
C VAL A 29 -8.29 -11.06 -10.11
N ALA A 30 -9.50 -10.67 -10.54
CA ALA A 30 -10.07 -11.04 -11.83
C ALA A 30 -9.45 -10.28 -13.02
N VAL A 31 -8.81 -9.13 -12.76
CA VAL A 31 -7.97 -8.45 -13.75
C VAL A 31 -6.78 -9.36 -14.08
N LYS A 32 -6.87 -10.02 -15.24
CA LYS A 32 -5.70 -10.60 -15.93
C LYS A 32 -4.77 -9.44 -16.27
N GLY A 33 -3.69 -9.30 -15.51
CA GLY A 33 -2.78 -8.17 -15.66
C GLY A 33 -1.61 -8.20 -14.69
N ASN A 34 -0.56 -7.46 -15.03
CA ASN A 34 0.62 -7.31 -14.17
C ASN A 34 0.33 -6.35 -12.99
N LEU A 35 1.25 -6.27 -12.02
CA LEU A 35 1.07 -5.45 -10.82
C LEU A 35 0.84 -3.96 -11.15
N TYR A 36 1.47 -3.44 -12.21
CA TYR A 36 1.22 -2.07 -12.71
C TYR A 36 -0.27 -1.82 -12.95
N GLN A 37 -0.92 -2.69 -13.75
CA GLN A 37 -2.33 -2.51 -14.12
C GLN A 37 -3.26 -2.57 -12.91
N ARG A 38 -2.92 -3.40 -11.91
CA ARG A 38 -3.68 -3.48 -10.66
C ARG A 38 -3.55 -2.20 -9.83
N ILE A 39 -2.33 -1.65 -9.73
CA ILE A 39 -2.07 -0.40 -9.01
C ILE A 39 -2.87 0.75 -9.67
N GLU A 40 -2.84 0.88 -10.99
CA GLU A 40 -3.55 1.95 -11.71
C GLU A 40 -5.06 1.87 -11.55
N LYS A 41 -5.65 0.68 -11.75
CA LYS A 41 -7.08 0.47 -11.54
C LYS A 41 -7.48 0.79 -10.10
N PHE A 42 -6.71 0.29 -9.14
CA PHE A 42 -6.95 0.52 -7.72
C PHE A 42 -6.90 2.01 -7.36
N ALA A 43 -5.92 2.75 -7.88
CA ALA A 43 -5.79 4.17 -7.63
C ALA A 43 -7.01 4.98 -8.11
N GLN A 44 -7.57 4.60 -9.26
CA GLN A 44 -8.81 5.19 -9.78
C GLN A 44 -10.02 4.89 -8.89
N SER A 45 -10.15 3.65 -8.40
CA SER A 45 -11.29 3.23 -7.58
C SER A 45 -11.28 3.79 -6.15
N TYR A 46 -10.10 3.99 -5.56
CA TYR A 46 -9.93 4.37 -4.15
C TYR A 46 -9.42 5.80 -3.94
N ALA A 47 -9.43 6.63 -4.99
CA ALA A 47 -8.98 8.02 -4.96
C ALA A 47 -7.58 8.20 -4.33
N ILE A 48 -6.68 7.26 -4.60
CA ILE A 48 -5.33 7.27 -4.05
C ILE A 48 -4.61 8.55 -4.51
N PRO A 49 -4.02 9.35 -3.61
CA PRO A 49 -3.25 10.52 -3.99
C PRO A 49 -2.10 10.16 -4.92
N LYS A 50 -1.84 10.98 -5.93
CA LYS A 50 -0.75 10.75 -6.89
C LYS A 50 0.61 10.50 -6.22
N THR A 51 0.90 11.19 -5.12
CA THR A 51 2.14 11.02 -4.35
C THR A 51 2.28 9.62 -3.76
N LEU A 52 1.19 8.99 -3.31
CA LEU A 52 1.19 7.62 -2.82
C LEU A 52 1.24 6.61 -3.98
N LEU A 53 0.56 6.90 -5.09
CA LEU A 53 0.63 6.10 -6.32
C LEU A 53 2.07 6.01 -6.86
N ASP A 54 2.79 7.13 -6.91
CA ASP A 54 4.18 7.16 -7.37
C ASP A 54 5.10 6.31 -6.47
N LEU A 55 4.83 6.30 -5.16
CA LEU A 55 5.53 5.47 -4.18
C LEU A 55 5.24 3.98 -4.39
N MET A 56 3.98 3.61 -4.68
CA MET A 56 3.56 2.24 -5.00
C MET A 56 4.27 1.72 -6.26
N HIS A 57 4.40 2.56 -7.29
CA HIS A 57 5.16 2.22 -8.50
C HIS A 57 6.63 1.98 -8.21
N SER A 58 7.25 2.81 -7.38
CA SER A 58 8.65 2.62 -6.96
C SER A 58 8.86 1.26 -6.29
N VAL A 59 7.97 0.86 -5.38
CA VAL A 59 8.04 -0.45 -4.70
C VAL A 59 7.80 -1.63 -5.65
N ARG A 60 6.93 -1.48 -6.66
CA ARG A 60 6.79 -2.49 -7.71
C ARG A 60 8.13 -2.69 -8.42
N ASP A 61 8.77 -1.59 -8.82
CA ASP A 61 10.01 -1.62 -9.59
C ASP A 61 11.14 -2.27 -8.78
N PHE A 62 11.33 -1.90 -7.51
CA PHE A 62 12.31 -2.57 -6.65
C PHE A 62 12.10 -4.07 -6.54
N GLY A 63 10.84 -4.52 -6.52
CA GLY A 63 10.54 -5.95 -6.51
C GLY A 63 10.76 -6.65 -7.84
N ASN A 64 10.64 -5.94 -8.96
CA ASN A 64 11.03 -6.47 -10.26
C ASN A 64 12.56 -6.62 -10.33
N ASP A 65 13.30 -5.63 -9.82
CA ASP A 65 14.77 -5.64 -9.80
C ASP A 65 15.33 -6.80 -8.94
N ILE A 66 14.63 -7.19 -7.86
CA ILE A 66 14.97 -8.40 -7.07
C ILE A 66 14.95 -9.65 -7.95
N HIS A 67 14.03 -9.76 -8.91
CA HIS A 67 13.95 -10.92 -9.80
C HIS A 67 15.13 -10.96 -10.80
N GLU A 68 15.83 -9.86 -11.01
CA GLU A 68 17.01 -9.73 -11.88
C GLU A 68 18.34 -9.91 -11.13
N ASP A 69 18.30 -10.47 -9.92
CA ASP A 69 19.47 -10.70 -9.05
C ASP A 69 20.22 -9.46 -8.55
N SER A 70 19.57 -8.29 -8.60
CA SER A 70 20.02 -7.12 -7.85
C SER A 70 19.69 -7.25 -6.36
N GLU A 71 20.59 -6.74 -5.50
CA GLU A 71 20.34 -6.64 -4.05
C GLU A 71 19.83 -5.22 -3.74
N PRO A 72 18.66 -5.09 -3.10
CA PRO A 72 18.14 -3.77 -2.76
C PRO A 72 19.01 -3.01 -1.78
N THR A 73 19.02 -1.69 -1.92
CA THR A 73 19.69 -0.79 -0.99
C THR A 73 18.87 -0.63 0.30
N GLU A 74 19.53 -0.16 1.37
CA GLU A 74 18.83 0.23 2.60
C GLU A 74 17.78 1.32 2.36
N SER A 75 18.04 2.23 1.41
CA SER A 75 17.11 3.31 1.05
C SER A 75 15.84 2.75 0.40
N GLU A 76 15.97 1.80 -0.51
CA GLU A 76 14.83 1.13 -1.15
C GLU A 76 14.01 0.33 -0.15
N ALA A 77 14.68 -0.38 0.78
CA ALA A 77 14.01 -1.09 1.86
C ALA A 77 13.20 -0.17 2.77
N LYS A 78 13.75 1.00 3.13
CA LYS A 78 13.04 2.03 3.91
C LYS A 78 11.87 2.63 3.13
N LEU A 79 12.08 2.97 1.86
CA LEU A 79 11.02 3.52 1.02
C LEU A 79 9.86 2.52 0.85
N ALA A 80 10.17 1.22 0.73
CA ALA A 80 9.17 0.17 0.67
C ALA A 80 8.40 0.01 1.98
N ALA A 81 9.08 0.15 3.13
CA ALA A 81 8.45 0.16 4.45
C ALA A 81 7.50 1.36 4.60
N ASP A 82 7.95 2.56 4.23
CA ASP A 82 7.16 3.79 4.28
C ASP A 82 5.93 3.69 3.38
N CYS A 83 6.11 3.16 2.16
CA CYS A 83 5.00 2.92 1.25
C CYS A 83 3.95 1.97 1.85
N ALA A 84 4.37 0.83 2.40
CA ALA A 84 3.46 -0.12 3.00
C ALA A 84 2.71 0.50 4.19
N ASN A 85 3.41 1.23 5.05
CA ASN A 85 2.80 1.89 6.21
C ASN A 85 1.78 2.96 5.79
N LEU A 86 2.17 3.89 4.91
CA LEU A 86 1.29 4.97 4.44
C LEU A 86 0.07 4.42 3.69
N LEU A 87 0.25 3.37 2.89
CA LEU A 87 -0.84 2.71 2.19
C LEU A 87 -1.83 2.07 3.17
N LEU A 88 -1.35 1.34 4.17
CA LEU A 88 -2.22 0.70 5.18
C LEU A 88 -2.96 1.74 6.03
N ILE A 89 -2.29 2.84 6.41
CA ILE A 89 -2.92 3.95 7.09
C ILE A 89 -4.04 4.53 6.22
N TYR A 90 -3.75 4.81 4.95
CA TYR A 90 -4.72 5.41 4.04
C TYR A 90 -5.94 4.50 3.81
N LEU A 91 -5.70 3.20 3.63
CA LEU A 91 -6.73 2.24 3.23
C LEU A 91 -7.60 1.71 4.37
N PHE A 92 -7.02 1.52 5.56
CA PHE A 92 -7.70 0.84 6.65
C PHE A 92 -7.84 1.73 7.89
N GLU A 93 -6.78 2.42 8.27
CA GLU A 93 -6.77 3.15 9.53
C GLU A 93 -7.53 4.49 9.45
N LEU A 94 -7.26 5.28 8.41
CA LEU A 94 -7.87 6.58 8.21
C LEU A 94 -9.40 6.48 8.07
N PRO A 95 -9.96 5.56 7.25
CA PRO A 95 -11.41 5.35 7.19
C PRO A 95 -12.01 5.03 8.57
N ALA A 96 -11.42 4.10 9.32
CA ALA A 96 -11.90 3.75 10.66
C ALA A 96 -11.84 4.94 11.64
N ARG A 97 -10.80 5.76 11.58
CA ARG A 97 -10.66 6.99 12.38
C ARG A 97 -11.74 8.02 12.02
N VAL A 98 -12.07 8.16 10.73
CA VAL A 98 -13.15 9.05 10.24
C VAL A 98 -14.51 8.54 10.72
N ASP A 99 -14.79 7.25 10.61
CA ASP A 99 -16.05 6.65 11.09
C ASP A 99 -16.23 6.87 12.60
N ALA A 100 -15.17 6.67 13.38
CA ALA A 100 -15.19 6.94 14.81
C ALA A 100 -15.46 8.42 15.12
N ALA A 101 -14.94 9.35 14.31
CA ALA A 101 -15.21 10.79 14.46
C ALA A 101 -16.67 11.13 14.13
N ASN A 102 -17.22 10.58 13.05
CA ASN A 102 -18.61 10.75 12.66
C ASN A 102 -19.58 10.20 13.71
N ALA A 103 -19.27 9.03 14.29
CA ALA A 103 -20.06 8.44 15.37
C ALA A 103 -20.08 9.32 16.63
N ARG A 104 -18.99 10.03 16.94
CA ARG A 104 -18.95 11.00 18.04
C ARG A 104 -19.84 12.22 17.75
N LYS A 105 -19.84 12.73 16.50
CA LYS A 105 -20.71 13.84 16.09
C LYS A 105 -22.20 13.49 16.29
N MET A 106 -22.62 12.31 15.84
CA MET A 106 -24.02 11.87 15.98
C MET A 106 -24.48 11.73 17.44
N LYS A 107 -23.59 11.33 18.37
CA LYS A 107 -23.91 11.25 19.80
C LYS A 107 -24.00 12.63 20.48
N ALA A 108 -23.35 13.65 19.92
CA ALA A 108 -23.28 15.00 20.47
C ALA A 108 -24.44 15.92 20.02
N GLU A 109 -25.25 15.50 19.04
CA GLU A 109 -26.47 16.18 18.62
C GLU A 109 -27.71 15.44 19.19
N PRO A 110 -28.05 15.56 20.48
CA PRO A 110 -29.33 15.09 20.96
C PRO A 110 -30.44 15.97 20.37
N ASN A 111 -31.39 15.29 19.71
CA ASN A 111 -32.68 15.74 19.20
C ASN A 111 -33.14 17.13 19.73
N LYS A 112 -33.25 18.12 18.84
CA LYS A 112 -34.02 19.35 19.09
C LYS A 112 -35.47 19.12 18.72
#